data_AF-A0A4R0ZG40-F1
#
_entry.id   AF-A0A4R0ZG40-F1
#
_cell.length_a   1.000
_cell.length_b   1.000
_cell.length_c   1.000
_cell.angle_alpha   90.00
_cell.angle_beta   90.00
_cell.angle_gamma   90.00
#
_symmetry.space_group_name_H-M   'P 1'
#
loop_
_entity.id
_entity.type
_entity.pdbx_description
1 polymer ?
#
loop_
_entity_poly.entity_id
_entity_poly.type
_entity_poly.pdbx_seq_one_letter_code
_entity_poly.pdbx_strand_id
1 'polypeptide(L)'
;MTIMTFITAACVASTLSLVFIWFAEHPVEPIKLQVFATVLYLLLVGSSVYYYNLEQDKLHVSSDLAEVEASYDESLLALEEQHTDALAWQAIQIEQEVTEKLEARLAAREDMMQDNLFQKVFDLEEVIQTQRTEIYALEDKLREANALTEQLANELTKLQDDAIAATDETDSFFEVYGSCTDLNAVYPDGVPLEHDAYLLSFDTDLDGIACGQSDTQ
;
A
#
# COMPACT_ATOMS: atom_id res chain seq x y z
N MET A 1 44.03 62.10 -18.25
CA MET A 1 45.33 62.74 -18.52
C MET A 1 46.34 62.14 -17.55
N THR A 2 47.32 61.40 -18.04
CA THR A 2 48.34 60.75 -17.20
C THR A 2 49.46 61.73 -16.86
N ILE A 3 50.19 61.51 -15.77
CA ILE A 3 51.32 62.37 -15.34
C ILE A 3 52.35 62.56 -16.47
N MET A 4 52.51 61.56 -17.34
CA MET A 4 53.36 61.66 -18.54
C MET A 4 52.96 62.79 -19.48
N THR A 5 51.67 63.11 -19.66
CA THR A 5 51.25 64.16 -20.60
C THR A 5 51.62 65.56 -20.11
N PHE A 6 51.68 65.77 -18.79
CA PHE A 6 52.14 67.05 -18.21
C PHE A 6 53.65 67.22 -18.32
N ILE A 7 54.41 66.14 -18.11
CA ILE A 7 55.87 66.15 -18.23
C ILE A 7 56.28 66.41 -19.68
N THR A 8 55.65 65.74 -20.65
CA THR A 8 55.94 65.98 -22.07
C THR A 8 55.57 67.40 -22.50
N ALA A 9 54.41 67.91 -22.07
CA ALA A 9 54.02 69.29 -22.35
C ALA A 9 55.00 70.32 -21.75
N ALA A 10 55.47 70.11 -20.52
CA ALA A 10 56.44 70.99 -19.86
C ALA A 10 57.82 70.96 -20.56
N CYS A 11 58.29 69.78 -20.98
CA CYS A 11 59.53 69.66 -21.75
C CYS A 11 59.43 70.37 -23.10
N VAL A 12 58.33 70.19 -23.83
CA VAL A 12 58.13 70.85 -25.14
C VAL A 12 58.04 72.37 -24.99
N ALA A 13 57.33 72.85 -23.95
CA ALA A 13 57.25 74.28 -23.65
C ALA A 13 58.62 74.87 -23.29
N SER A 14 59.42 74.16 -22.48
CA SER A 14 60.77 74.59 -22.11
C SER A 14 61.71 74.68 -23.31
N THR A 15 61.67 73.69 -24.22
CA THR A 15 62.48 73.72 -25.45
C THR A 15 62.05 74.84 -26.39
N LEU A 16 60.74 75.11 -26.49
CA LEU A 16 60.23 76.24 -27.28
C LEU A 16 60.68 77.57 -26.69
N SER A 17 60.63 77.75 -25.37
CA SER A 17 61.10 78.98 -24.71
C SER A 17 62.59 79.24 -24.94
N LEU A 18 63.44 78.21 -24.89
CA LEU A 18 64.87 78.34 -25.17
C LEU A 18 65.15 78.76 -26.62
N VAL A 19 64.36 78.25 -27.56
CA VAL A 19 64.45 78.66 -28.98
C VAL A 19 64.05 80.13 -29.14
N PHE A 20 62.97 80.57 -28.50
CA PHE A 20 62.52 81.96 -28.57
C PHE A 20 63.54 82.94 -27.96
N ILE A 21 64.17 82.57 -26.85
CA ILE A 21 65.26 83.36 -26.23
C ILE A 21 66.46 83.45 -27.18
N TRP A 22 66.86 82.33 -27.79
CA TRP A 22 67.96 82.30 -28.75
C TRP A 22 67.70 83.12 -30.03
N PHE A 23 66.44 83.21 -30.46
CA PHE A 23 66.01 84.06 -31.58
C PHE A 23 65.99 85.56 -31.25
N ALA A 24 65.87 85.92 -29.96
CA ALA A 24 65.74 87.31 -29.53
C ALA A 24 67.09 88.05 -29.40
N GLU A 25 68.20 87.33 -29.26
CA GLU A 25 69.50 87.92 -28.89
C GLU A 25 70.39 88.37 -30.08
N HIS A 26 70.15 87.89 -31.31
CA HIS A 26 70.96 88.25 -32.50
C HIS A 26 70.16 88.32 -33.81
N PRO A 27 70.55 89.16 -34.80
CA PRO A 27 69.94 89.14 -36.14
C PRO A 27 70.16 87.76 -36.77
N VAL A 28 69.05 87.09 -37.08
CA VAL A 28 69.02 85.67 -37.44
C VAL A 28 69.75 85.44 -38.75
N GLU A 29 70.84 84.68 -38.71
CA GLU A 29 71.48 84.17 -39.93
C GLU A 29 70.55 83.16 -40.61
N PRO A 30 70.35 83.23 -41.94
CA PRO A 30 69.37 82.41 -42.66
C PRO A 30 69.59 80.90 -42.46
N ILE A 31 70.85 80.48 -42.24
CA ILE A 31 71.25 79.10 -42.03
C ILE A 31 70.65 78.53 -40.73
N LYS A 32 70.62 79.33 -39.65
CA LYS A 32 70.11 78.94 -38.33
C LYS A 32 68.60 78.69 -38.35
N LEU A 33 67.86 79.55 -39.05
CA LEU A 33 66.43 79.39 -39.28
C LEU A 33 66.12 78.11 -40.07
N GLN A 34 66.95 77.80 -41.07
CA GLN A 34 66.78 76.63 -41.92
C GLN A 34 67.03 75.31 -41.16
N VAL A 35 68.05 75.28 -40.29
CA VAL A 35 68.29 74.13 -39.40
C VAL A 35 67.14 73.96 -38.40
N PHE A 36 66.64 75.05 -37.81
CA PHE A 36 65.51 74.95 -36.89
C PHE A 36 64.24 74.44 -37.59
N ALA A 37 63.93 74.97 -38.78
CA ALA A 37 62.77 74.55 -39.56
C ALA A 37 62.84 73.06 -39.96
N THR A 38 64.03 72.56 -40.33
CA THR A 38 64.20 71.14 -40.68
C THR A 38 64.07 70.21 -39.47
N VAL A 39 64.62 70.59 -38.32
CA VAL A 39 64.46 69.84 -37.07
C VAL A 39 62.99 69.81 -36.62
N LEU A 40 62.30 70.95 -36.69
CA LEU A 40 60.89 71.05 -36.35
C LEU A 40 60.02 70.23 -37.31
N TYR A 41 60.36 70.23 -38.60
CA TYR A 41 59.71 69.38 -39.59
C TYR A 41 59.90 67.88 -39.28
N LEU A 42 61.12 67.45 -38.95
CA LEU A 42 61.40 66.06 -38.57
C LEU A 42 60.67 65.63 -37.28
N LEU A 43 60.58 66.53 -36.29
CA LEU A 43 59.80 66.27 -35.07
C LEU A 43 58.30 66.14 -35.35
N LEU A 44 57.74 67.01 -36.19
CA LEU A 44 56.33 66.92 -36.57
C LEU A 44 56.05 65.62 -37.33
N VAL A 45 56.86 65.28 -38.34
CA VAL A 45 56.72 64.02 -39.10
C VAL A 45 56.91 62.81 -38.19
N GLY A 46 57.95 62.79 -37.35
CA GLY A 46 58.20 61.71 -36.41
C GLY A 46 57.07 61.52 -35.40
N SER A 47 56.52 62.62 -34.87
CA SER A 47 55.36 62.57 -33.99
C SER A 47 54.11 62.04 -34.70
N SER A 48 53.87 62.47 -35.94
CA SER A 48 52.74 61.99 -36.74
C SER A 48 52.82 60.49 -37.01
N VAL A 49 54.01 59.98 -37.36
CA VAL A 49 54.25 58.56 -37.58
C VAL A 49 54.10 57.77 -36.27
N TYR A 50 54.61 58.31 -35.16
CA TYR A 50 54.45 57.69 -33.84
C TYR A 50 52.98 57.59 -33.42
N TYR A 51 52.19 58.65 -33.59
CA TYR A 51 50.75 58.63 -33.30
C TYR A 51 50.01 57.64 -34.20
N TYR A 52 50.36 57.58 -35.49
CA TYR A 52 49.77 56.62 -36.41
C TYR A 52 50.03 55.17 -36.00
N ASN A 53 51.28 54.83 -35.66
CA ASN A 53 51.62 53.49 -35.18
C ASN A 53 50.92 53.15 -33.85
N LEU A 54 50.85 54.11 -32.92
CA LEU A 54 50.14 53.92 -31.64
C LEU A 54 48.65 53.63 -31.85
N GLU A 55 48.04 54.26 -32.85
CA GLU A 55 46.63 54.05 -33.19
C GLU A 55 46.40 52.70 -33.88
N GLN A 56 47.33 52.26 -34.74
CA GLN A 56 47.34 50.90 -35.27
C GLN A 56 47.50 49.84 -34.17
N ASP A 57 48.45 50.01 -33.25
CA ASP A 57 48.67 49.05 -32.16
C ASP A 57 47.42 48.93 -31.28
N LYS A 58 46.73 50.04 -31.00
CA LYS A 58 45.46 50.02 -30.26
C LYS A 58 44.38 49.25 -31.01
N LEU A 59 44.26 49.44 -32.32
CA LEU A 59 43.30 48.71 -33.15
C LEU A 59 43.60 47.21 -33.12
N HIS A 60 44.86 46.81 -33.28
CA HIS A 60 45.28 45.41 -33.19
C HIS A 60 44.96 44.82 -31.82
N VAL A 61 45.35 45.47 -30.73
CA VAL A 61 45.05 44.99 -29.37
C VAL A 61 43.54 44.90 -29.12
N SER A 62 42.74 45.84 -29.64
CA SER A 62 41.28 45.78 -29.52
C SER A 62 40.67 44.61 -30.30
N SER A 63 41.23 44.30 -31.47
CA SER A 63 40.80 43.17 -32.30
C SER A 63 41.16 41.84 -31.62
N ASP A 64 42.40 41.71 -31.16
CA ASP A 64 42.88 40.51 -30.47
C ASP A 64 42.10 40.26 -29.18
N LEU A 65 41.78 41.34 -28.44
CA LEU A 65 40.95 41.23 -27.24
C LEU A 65 39.54 40.76 -27.55
N ALA A 66 38.92 41.28 -28.61
CA ALA A 66 37.59 40.85 -29.04
C ALA A 66 37.57 39.39 -29.52
N GLU A 67 38.62 38.93 -30.20
CA GLU A 67 38.76 37.53 -30.60
C GLU A 67 38.91 36.61 -29.37
N VAL A 68 39.72 37.01 -28.38
CA VAL A 68 39.87 36.25 -27.14
C VAL A 68 38.56 36.20 -26.36
N GLU A 69 37.85 37.33 -26.23
CA GLU A 69 36.54 37.39 -25.57
C GLU A 69 35.52 36.48 -26.25
N ALA A 70 35.43 36.53 -27.59
CA ALA A 70 34.56 35.63 -28.35
C ALA A 70 34.91 34.15 -28.17
N SER A 71 36.20 33.80 -28.17
CA SER A 71 36.65 32.42 -27.96
C SER A 71 36.36 31.93 -26.54
N TYR A 72 36.44 32.83 -25.54
CA TYR A 72 36.13 32.52 -24.16
C TYR A 72 34.63 32.28 -23.97
N ASP A 73 33.79 33.14 -24.55
CA ASP A 73 32.33 32.99 -24.51
C ASP A 73 31.87 31.70 -25.20
N GLU A 74 32.47 31.35 -26.34
CA GLU A 74 32.22 30.08 -27.03
C GLU A 74 32.60 28.88 -26.15
N SER A 75 33.76 28.94 -25.48
CA SER A 75 34.19 27.88 -24.56
C SER A 75 33.27 27.74 -23.34
N LEU A 76 32.72 28.86 -22.86
CA LEU A 76 31.82 28.88 -21.71
C LEU A 76 30.46 28.29 -22.06
N LEU A 77 29.93 28.62 -23.24
CA LEU A 77 28.72 27.99 -23.78
C LEU A 77 28.90 26.49 -24.00
N ALA A 78 30.03 26.07 -24.58
CA ALA A 78 30.31 24.65 -24.79
C ALA A 78 30.42 23.88 -23.48
N LEU A 79 31.00 24.49 -22.44
CA LEU A 79 31.09 23.89 -21.11
C LEU A 79 29.71 23.80 -20.43
N GLU A 80 28.86 24.81 -20.59
CA GLU A 80 27.48 24.82 -20.09
C GLU A 80 26.65 23.73 -20.76
N GLU A 81 26.71 23.62 -22.09
CA GLU A 81 26.02 22.57 -22.86
C GLU A 81 26.47 21.17 -22.40
N GLN A 82 27.79 20.95 -22.28
CA GLN A 82 28.33 19.68 -21.80
C GLN A 82 27.86 19.32 -20.38
N HIS A 83 27.78 20.31 -19.50
CA HIS A 83 27.29 20.10 -18.13
C HIS A 83 25.79 19.76 -18.12
N THR A 84 24.99 20.43 -18.96
CA THR A 84 23.55 20.12 -19.09
C THR A 84 23.30 18.73 -19.65
N ASP A 85 24.08 18.31 -20.65
CA ASP A 85 23.99 16.97 -21.22
C ASP A 85 24.39 15.89 -20.20
N ALA A 86 25.45 16.13 -19.41
CA ALA A 86 25.86 15.23 -18.36
C ALA A 86 24.78 15.05 -17.29
N LEU A 87 24.12 16.15 -16.89
CA LEU A 87 22.99 16.11 -15.96
C LEU A 87 21.78 15.39 -16.53
N ALA A 88 21.44 15.63 -17.80
CA ALA A 88 20.35 14.95 -18.48
C ALA A 88 20.60 13.43 -18.54
N TRP A 89 21.83 13.02 -18.83
CA TRP A 89 22.20 11.61 -18.87
C TRP A 89 22.14 10.97 -17.47
N GLN A 90 22.59 11.69 -16.44
CA GLN A 90 22.48 11.23 -15.05
C GLN A 90 21.02 11.07 -14.62
N ALA A 91 20.14 12.00 -15.01
CA ALA A 91 18.71 11.90 -14.72
C ALA A 91 18.07 10.66 -15.36
N ILE A 92 18.40 10.38 -16.63
CA ILE A 92 17.91 9.18 -17.34
C ILE A 92 18.37 7.90 -16.64
N GLN A 93 19.63 7.84 -16.19
CA GLN A 93 20.13 6.67 -15.46
C GLN A 93 19.39 6.45 -14.14
N ILE A 94 19.15 7.52 -13.38
CA ILE A 94 18.41 7.45 -12.12
C ILE A 94 16.98 6.98 -12.38
N GLU A 95 16.32 7.48 -13.42
CA GLU A 95 14.98 7.02 -13.80
C GLU A 95 14.98 5.53 -14.14
N GLN A 96 15.94 5.06 -14.94
CA GLN A 96 16.06 3.63 -15.28
C GLN A 96 16.26 2.76 -14.04
N GLU A 97 17.19 3.13 -13.15
CA GLU A 97 17.46 2.38 -11.91
C GLU A 97 16.22 2.35 -11.00
N VAL A 98 15.50 3.47 -10.90
CA VAL A 98 14.26 3.55 -10.11
C VAL A 98 13.18 2.67 -10.72
N THR A 99 13.02 2.67 -12.05
CA THR A 99 12.03 1.81 -12.73
C THR A 99 12.34 0.33 -12.57
N GLU A 100 13.58 -0.09 -12.78
CA GLU A 100 14.02 -1.48 -12.60
C GLU A 100 13.79 -1.94 -11.15
N LYS A 101 14.13 -1.09 -10.17
CA LYS A 101 13.92 -1.38 -8.76
C LYS A 101 12.44 -1.44 -8.38
N LEU A 102 11.59 -0.64 -9.03
CA LEU A 102 10.15 -0.66 -8.82
C LEU A 102 9.55 -1.96 -9.39
N GLU A 103 9.93 -2.33 -10.61
CA GLU A 103 9.50 -3.57 -11.26
C GLU A 103 9.94 -4.80 -10.46
N ALA A 104 11.20 -4.84 -10.00
CA ALA A 104 11.69 -5.91 -9.15
C ALA A 104 10.91 -6.04 -7.82
N ARG A 105 10.52 -4.92 -7.21
CA ARG A 105 9.67 -4.94 -6.00
C ARG A 105 8.24 -5.40 -6.28
N LEU A 106 7.69 -5.04 -7.43
CA LEU A 106 6.36 -5.48 -7.84
C LEU A 106 6.36 -6.99 -8.12
N ALA A 107 7.33 -7.48 -8.88
CA ALA A 107 7.52 -8.91 -9.12
C ALA A 107 7.67 -9.70 -7.81
N ALA A 108 8.55 -9.24 -6.91
CA ALA A 108 8.72 -9.91 -5.60
C ALA A 108 7.45 -9.90 -4.73
N ARG A 109 6.62 -8.84 -4.81
CA ARG A 109 5.34 -8.79 -4.09
C ARG A 109 4.32 -9.75 -4.71
N GLU A 110 4.29 -9.84 -6.04
CA GLU A 110 3.41 -10.75 -6.77
C GLU A 110 3.77 -12.21 -6.44
N ASP A 111 5.05 -12.57 -6.49
CA ASP A 111 5.53 -13.90 -6.11
C ASP A 111 5.15 -14.26 -4.68
N MET A 112 5.37 -13.36 -3.70
CA MET A 112 4.96 -13.60 -2.32
C MET A 112 3.45 -13.76 -2.15
N MET A 113 2.64 -13.01 -2.92
CA MET A 113 1.19 -13.13 -2.86
C MET A 113 0.73 -14.45 -3.48
N GLN A 114 1.36 -14.85 -4.59
CA GLN A 114 1.08 -16.10 -5.27
C GLN A 114 1.45 -17.30 -4.39
N ASP A 115 2.60 -17.28 -3.73
CA ASP A 115 3.02 -18.30 -2.76
C ASP A 115 2.05 -18.38 -1.56
N ASN A 116 1.63 -17.23 -1.02
CA ASN A 116 0.64 -17.21 0.07
C ASN A 116 -0.71 -17.81 -0.36
N LEU A 117 -1.15 -17.50 -1.58
CA LEU A 117 -2.38 -18.05 -2.14
C LEU A 117 -2.25 -19.55 -2.38
N PHE A 118 -1.13 -20.02 -2.94
CA PHE A 118 -0.88 -21.45 -3.13
C PHE A 118 -0.88 -22.21 -1.81
N GLN A 119 -0.23 -21.68 -0.77
CA GLN A 119 -0.24 -22.30 0.54
C GLN A 119 -1.66 -22.40 1.10
N LYS A 120 -2.45 -21.33 1.02
CA LYS A 120 -3.85 -21.35 1.49
C LYS A 120 -4.72 -22.33 0.72
N VAL A 121 -4.54 -22.44 -0.60
CA VAL A 121 -5.27 -23.42 -1.43
C VAL A 121 -4.91 -24.84 -1.01
N PHE A 122 -3.63 -25.10 -0.73
CA PHE A 122 -3.18 -26.40 -0.24
C PHE A 122 -3.77 -26.74 1.13
N ASP A 123 -3.71 -25.81 2.09
CA ASP A 123 -4.27 -25.99 3.44
C ASP A 123 -5.80 -26.22 3.37
N LEU A 124 -6.51 -25.48 2.51
CA LEU A 124 -7.95 -25.65 2.29
C LEU A 124 -8.29 -27.01 1.68
N GLU A 125 -7.50 -27.49 0.72
CA GLU A 125 -7.68 -28.81 0.12
C GLU A 125 -7.51 -29.92 1.16
N GLU A 126 -6.52 -29.81 2.05
CA GLU A 126 -6.31 -30.76 3.15
C GLU A 126 -7.50 -30.77 4.13
N VAL A 127 -8.02 -29.59 4.49
CA VAL A 127 -9.22 -29.47 5.33
C VAL A 127 -10.44 -30.09 4.64
N ILE A 128 -10.65 -29.86 3.35
CA ILE A 128 -11.77 -30.45 2.59
C ILE A 128 -11.65 -31.98 2.56
N GLN A 129 -10.45 -32.53 2.36
CA GLN A 129 -10.23 -33.97 2.38
C GLN A 129 -10.51 -34.57 3.76
N THR A 130 -10.06 -33.90 4.82
CA THR A 130 -10.32 -34.32 6.20
C THR A 130 -11.82 -34.29 6.53
N GLN A 131 -12.53 -33.22 6.14
CA GLN A 131 -13.98 -33.14 6.33
C GLN A 131 -14.73 -34.23 5.55
N ARG A 132 -14.27 -34.58 4.34
CA ARG A 132 -14.89 -35.67 3.56
C ARG A 132 -14.76 -37.02 4.25
N THR A 133 -13.59 -37.34 4.81
CA THR A 133 -13.39 -38.62 5.52
C THR A 133 -14.22 -38.69 6.79
N GLU A 134 -14.34 -37.58 7.52
CA GLU A 134 -15.22 -37.48 8.69
C GLU A 134 -16.70 -37.66 8.33
N ILE A 135 -17.17 -37.05 7.23
CA ILE A 135 -18.54 -37.22 6.73
C ILE A 135 -18.82 -38.70 6.43
N TYR A 136 -17.92 -39.39 5.72
CA TYR A 136 -18.10 -40.81 5.44
C TYR A 136 -18.15 -41.67 6.70
N ALA A 137 -17.27 -41.38 7.69
CA ALA A 137 -17.29 -42.10 8.96
C ALA A 137 -18.58 -41.86 9.77
N LEU A 138 -19.16 -40.65 9.70
CA LEU A 138 -20.44 -40.34 10.33
C LEU A 138 -21.61 -40.99 9.58
N GLU A 139 -21.57 -41.01 8.26
CA GLU A 139 -22.59 -41.66 7.43
C GLU A 139 -22.67 -43.16 7.71
N ASP A 140 -21.53 -43.83 7.84
CA ASP A 140 -21.47 -45.25 8.21
C ASP A 140 -22.05 -45.51 9.61
N LYS A 141 -21.69 -44.68 10.60
CA LYS A 141 -22.28 -44.77 11.96
C LYS A 141 -23.79 -44.57 11.95
N LEU A 142 -24.29 -43.65 11.12
CA LEU A 142 -25.73 -43.39 10.99
C LEU A 142 -26.43 -44.60 10.36
N ARG A 143 -25.82 -45.23 9.34
CA ARG A 143 -26.34 -46.47 8.74
C ARG A 143 -26.40 -47.61 9.76
N GLU A 144 -25.37 -47.80 10.57
CA GLU A 144 -25.35 -48.81 11.64
C GLU A 144 -26.42 -48.55 12.70
N ALA A 145 -26.54 -47.30 13.17
CA ALA A 145 -27.56 -46.92 14.15
C ALA A 145 -28.99 -47.12 13.62
N ASN A 146 -29.23 -46.81 12.33
CA ASN A 146 -30.52 -47.06 11.69
C ASN A 146 -30.82 -48.56 11.61
N ALA A 147 -29.84 -49.39 11.25
CA ALA A 147 -30.02 -50.85 11.20
C ALA A 147 -30.35 -51.45 12.58
N LEU A 148 -29.68 -50.99 13.65
CA LEU A 148 -30.00 -51.40 15.02
C LEU A 148 -31.40 -50.95 15.44
N THR A 149 -31.81 -49.74 15.05
CA THR A 149 -33.15 -49.22 15.35
C THR A 149 -34.23 -50.04 14.66
N GLU A 150 -34.03 -50.41 13.40
CA GLU A 150 -34.94 -51.28 12.65
C GLU A 150 -35.01 -52.70 13.26
N GLN A 151 -33.87 -53.25 13.71
CA GLN A 151 -33.84 -54.52 14.43
C GLN A 151 -34.64 -54.46 15.72
N LEU A 152 -34.43 -53.42 16.54
CA LEU A 152 -35.16 -53.24 17.80
C LEU A 152 -36.67 -53.08 17.55
N ALA A 153 -37.07 -52.32 16.53
CA ALA A 153 -38.47 -52.17 16.15
C ALA A 153 -39.11 -53.52 15.76
N ASN A 154 -38.40 -54.35 15.00
CA ASN A 154 -38.85 -55.69 14.61
C ASN A 154 -38.90 -56.68 15.79
N GLU A 155 -38.05 -56.53 16.80
CA GLU A 155 -38.15 -57.31 18.05
C GLU A 155 -39.36 -56.88 18.89
N LEU A 156 -39.59 -55.57 18.98
CA LEU A 156 -40.70 -55.00 19.75
C LEU A 156 -42.06 -55.40 19.16
N THR A 157 -42.19 -55.45 17.83
CA THR A 157 -43.41 -55.95 17.16
C THR A 157 -43.64 -57.43 17.42
N LYS A 158 -42.60 -58.28 17.37
CA LYS A 158 -42.72 -59.70 17.72
C LYS A 158 -43.18 -59.91 19.16
N LEU A 159 -42.59 -59.18 20.11
CA LEU A 159 -42.99 -59.27 21.51
C LEU A 159 -44.43 -58.80 21.73
N GLN A 160 -44.87 -57.78 20.99
CA GLN A 160 -46.26 -57.32 21.03
C GLN A 160 -47.23 -58.37 20.47
N ASP A 161 -46.89 -59.01 19.34
CA ASP A 161 -47.71 -60.07 18.76
C ASP A 161 -47.80 -61.30 19.70
N ASP A 162 -46.68 -61.68 20.34
CA ASP A 162 -46.66 -62.76 21.34
C ASP A 162 -47.49 -62.41 22.59
N ALA A 163 -47.48 -61.15 23.04
CA ALA A 163 -48.30 -60.69 24.16
C ALA A 163 -49.80 -60.70 23.82
N ILE A 164 -50.19 -60.29 22.61
CA ILE A 164 -51.58 -60.32 22.15
C ILE A 164 -52.09 -61.76 22.03
N ALA A 165 -51.26 -62.69 21.53
CA ALA A 165 -51.60 -64.11 21.46
C ALA A 165 -51.75 -64.76 22.87
N ALA A 166 -51.05 -64.26 23.89
CA ALA A 166 -51.16 -64.74 25.26
C ALA A 166 -52.38 -64.16 26.03
N THR A 167 -52.93 -63.02 25.60
CA THR A 167 -54.10 -62.39 26.23
C THR A 167 -55.46 -62.94 25.77
N ASP A 168 -55.50 -63.82 24.77
CA ASP A 168 -56.76 -64.42 24.25
C ASP A 168 -57.30 -65.59 25.10
N GLU A 169 -56.69 -65.89 26.26
CA GLU A 169 -57.15 -66.95 27.19
C GLU A 169 -57.55 -66.48 28.60
N THR A 170 -57.59 -65.17 28.90
CA THR A 170 -58.15 -64.68 30.18
C THR A 170 -59.09 -63.50 29.96
N ASP A 171 -60.31 -63.83 29.55
CA ASP A 171 -61.48 -62.96 29.53
C ASP A 171 -61.91 -62.68 30.99
N SER A 172 -61.18 -61.80 31.70
CA SER A 172 -61.61 -61.28 33.00
C SER A 172 -62.66 -60.18 32.75
N PHE A 173 -63.90 -60.61 32.57
CA PHE A 173 -65.07 -59.75 32.45
C PHE A 173 -65.27 -58.99 33.77
N PHE A 174 -64.72 -57.78 33.88
CA PHE A 174 -64.99 -56.89 35.02
C PHE A 174 -66.45 -56.43 34.94
N GLU A 175 -67.31 -56.99 35.80
CA GLU A 175 -68.68 -56.51 35.98
C GLU A 175 -68.65 -55.16 36.72
N VAL A 176 -68.79 -54.06 35.97
CA VAL A 176 -68.87 -52.72 36.54
C VAL A 176 -70.33 -52.39 36.87
N TYR A 177 -70.63 -52.22 38.16
CA TYR A 177 -71.93 -51.80 38.64
C TYR A 177 -71.99 -50.26 38.77
N GLY A 178 -73.08 -49.65 38.31
CA GLY A 178 -73.23 -48.19 38.27
C GLY A 178 -73.68 -47.56 39.60
N SER A 179 -74.23 -48.36 40.51
CA SER A 179 -74.77 -47.90 41.79
C SER A 179 -74.77 -49.00 42.85
N CYS A 180 -74.79 -48.63 44.13
CA CYS A 180 -74.97 -49.57 45.24
C CYS A 180 -76.29 -50.35 45.16
N THR A 181 -77.34 -49.79 44.54
CA THR A 181 -78.60 -50.50 44.34
C THR A 181 -78.47 -51.66 43.35
N ASP A 182 -77.69 -51.48 42.29
CA ASP A 182 -77.46 -52.54 41.30
C ASP A 182 -76.52 -53.62 41.87
N LEU A 183 -75.53 -53.19 42.64
CA LEU A 183 -74.58 -54.07 43.31
C LEU A 183 -75.26 -54.89 44.43
N ASN A 184 -76.13 -54.28 45.25
CA ASN A 184 -76.89 -54.98 46.30
C ASN A 184 -78.00 -55.90 45.76
N ALA A 185 -78.43 -55.71 44.50
CA ALA A 185 -79.31 -56.68 43.86
C ALA A 185 -78.63 -58.04 43.65
N VAL A 186 -77.30 -58.06 43.52
CA VAL A 186 -76.48 -59.26 43.34
C VAL A 186 -75.82 -59.68 44.66
N TYR A 187 -75.30 -58.72 45.43
CA TYR A 187 -74.58 -58.91 46.68
C TYR A 187 -75.30 -58.16 47.83
N PRO A 188 -76.40 -58.70 48.36
CA PRO A 188 -77.23 -58.00 49.35
C PRO A 188 -76.54 -57.73 50.68
N ASP A 189 -75.46 -58.46 50.97
CA ASP A 189 -74.66 -58.30 52.19
C ASP A 189 -73.45 -57.35 52.01
N GLY A 190 -73.35 -56.70 50.85
CA GLY A 190 -72.21 -55.85 50.47
C GLY A 190 -71.06 -56.65 49.86
N VAL A 191 -70.06 -55.93 49.34
CA VAL A 191 -68.92 -56.52 48.64
C VAL A 191 -67.64 -56.22 49.41
N PRO A 192 -66.86 -57.22 49.85
CA PRO A 192 -65.64 -57.00 50.61
C PRO A 192 -64.49 -56.49 49.71
N LEU A 193 -63.52 -55.80 50.31
CA LEU A 193 -62.33 -55.23 49.65
C LEU A 193 -61.57 -56.20 48.70
N GLU A 194 -61.62 -57.50 48.99
CA GLU A 194 -60.91 -58.54 48.23
C GLU A 194 -61.67 -59.01 46.96
N HIS A 195 -62.88 -58.51 46.72
CA HIS A 195 -63.74 -58.95 45.61
C HIS A 195 -63.62 -58.02 44.40
N ASP A 196 -63.64 -58.56 43.18
CA ASP A 196 -63.40 -57.79 41.94
C ASP A 196 -64.44 -56.68 41.69
N ALA A 197 -65.67 -56.86 42.20
CA ALA A 197 -66.74 -55.86 42.14
C ALA A 197 -66.61 -54.76 43.22
N TYR A 198 -65.59 -54.80 44.09
CA TYR A 198 -65.38 -53.77 45.09
C TYR A 198 -64.93 -52.48 44.44
N LEU A 199 -65.64 -51.40 44.75
CA LEU A 199 -65.29 -50.05 44.33
C LEU A 199 -65.17 -49.20 45.59
N LEU A 200 -64.01 -48.60 45.80
CA LEU A 200 -63.75 -47.69 46.93
C LEU A 200 -64.73 -46.51 46.97
N SER A 201 -65.31 -46.12 45.82
CA SER A 201 -66.35 -45.09 45.75
C SER A 201 -67.70 -45.51 46.35
N PHE A 202 -67.90 -46.79 46.62
CA PHE A 202 -69.12 -47.38 47.15
C PHE A 202 -69.02 -47.81 48.62
N ASP A 203 -67.83 -47.72 49.21
CA ASP A 203 -67.55 -47.96 50.62
C ASP A 203 -67.42 -46.59 51.31
N THR A 204 -68.55 -46.04 51.75
CA THR A 204 -68.60 -44.65 52.24
C THR A 204 -68.06 -44.51 53.66
N ASP A 205 -68.19 -45.55 54.48
CA ASP A 205 -67.69 -45.59 55.85
C ASP A 205 -66.26 -46.16 55.97
N LEU A 206 -65.70 -46.69 54.87
CA LEU A 206 -64.35 -47.26 54.76
C LEU A 206 -64.14 -48.43 55.72
N ASP A 207 -65.19 -49.21 55.96
CA ASP A 207 -65.14 -50.40 56.79
C ASP A 207 -64.58 -51.64 56.06
N GLY A 208 -64.32 -51.50 54.75
CA GLY A 208 -63.81 -52.54 53.88
C GLY A 208 -64.92 -53.36 53.20
N ILE A 209 -66.18 -52.93 53.30
CA ILE A 209 -67.34 -53.55 52.66
C ILE A 209 -68.11 -52.47 51.88
N ALA A 210 -67.97 -52.48 50.56
CA ALA A 210 -68.74 -51.58 49.70
C ALA A 210 -70.24 -51.92 49.73
N CYS A 211 -71.07 -50.89 49.88
CA CYS A 211 -72.54 -50.97 49.90
C CYS A 211 -73.13 -51.87 51.00
N GLY A 212 -72.45 -51.97 52.15
CA GLY A 212 -72.91 -52.73 53.31
C GLY A 212 -74.22 -52.20 53.91
N GLN A 213 -74.75 -52.91 54.93
CA GLN A 213 -75.97 -52.47 55.64
C GLN A 213 -75.80 -51.11 56.35
N SER A 214 -74.56 -50.69 56.61
CA SER A 214 -74.21 -49.37 57.17
C SER A 214 -74.30 -48.23 56.15
N ASP A 215 -74.18 -48.53 54.85
CA ASP A 215 -74.08 -47.55 53.75
C ASP A 215 -75.43 -47.30 53.03
N THR A 216 -76.49 -48.00 53.41
CA THR A 216 -77.82 -47.92 52.76
C THR A 216 -78.82 -46.97 53.44
N GLN A 217 -78.33 -45.97 54.19
CA GLN A 217 -79.16 -44.97 54.87
C GLN A 217 -78.92 -43.53 54.41
#